data_AF-A0A2H0CCX6-F1
#
_entry.id   AF-A0A2H0CCX6-F1
#
_cell.length_a   1.000
_cell.length_b   1.000
_cell.length_c   1.000
_cell.angle_alpha   90.00
_cell.angle_beta   90.00
_cell.angle_gamma   90.00
#
_symmetry.space_group_name_H-M   'P 1'
#
loop_
_entity.id
_entity.type
_entity.pdbx_description
1 polymer ?
#
loop_
_entity_poly.entity_id
_entity_poly.type
_entity_poly.pdbx_seq_one_letter_code
_entity_poly.pdbx_strand_id
1 'polypeptide(L)'
;GHKAYFFGTCNVAYRKAAMESIGAKFWDLPTGEDMDLSFQHRSKGWKFYFAPDAKVDHMHRADLKALRRVWVTYGQAHAMLLNKHLKKSRLEIIFQFLDKNPSISFPFPVKGFIYLGNFHLTHIFGFIFILSLILGLGLASLIALILTAYFGYQYIKWNIGMEPKNKLLTWCKIKYLTNLSFMIGGLKGFKKHKILCVEPSF
;
A
#
# COMPACT_ATOMS: atom_id res chain seq x y z
N GLY A 1 -10.42 -2.72 -5.37
CA GLY A 1 -9.16 -2.37 -4.70
C GLY A 1 -8.26 -3.59 -4.57
N HIS A 2 -7.05 -3.40 -4.02
CA HIS A 2 -5.92 -4.32 -3.86
C HIS A 2 -6.19 -5.63 -3.08
N LYS A 3 -7.46 -6.05 -2.93
CA LYS A 3 -7.90 -7.34 -2.35
C LYS A 3 -7.64 -8.54 -3.27
N ALA A 4 -7.04 -8.30 -4.44
CA ALA A 4 -6.71 -9.35 -5.38
C ALA A 4 -5.26 -9.80 -5.14
N TYR A 5 -5.10 -11.01 -4.59
CA TYR A 5 -3.79 -11.63 -4.39
C TYR A 5 -3.06 -11.78 -5.72
N PHE A 6 -1.91 -11.13 -5.88
CA PHE A 6 -1.03 -11.30 -7.04
C PHE A 6 0.23 -12.05 -6.61
N PHE A 7 0.93 -12.63 -7.58
CA PHE A 7 2.27 -13.18 -7.34
C PHE A 7 3.31 -12.25 -7.95
N GLY A 8 4.36 -11.98 -7.18
CA GLY A 8 5.53 -11.27 -7.70
C GLY A 8 6.19 -12.11 -8.78
N THR A 9 6.53 -11.46 -9.91
CA THR A 9 7.17 -12.08 -11.08
C THR A 9 8.52 -12.72 -10.78
N CYS A 10 9.11 -12.39 -9.64
CA CYS A 10 10.39 -12.91 -9.19
C CYS A 10 10.38 -14.33 -8.65
N ASN A 11 9.21 -14.91 -8.36
CA ASN A 11 9.09 -16.31 -7.93
C ASN A 11 7.74 -16.89 -8.36
N VAL A 12 7.52 -16.95 -9.67
CA VAL A 12 6.29 -17.48 -10.27
C VAL A 12 6.60 -18.16 -11.60
N ALA A 13 5.88 -19.25 -11.87
CA ALA A 13 5.91 -19.93 -13.16
C ALA A 13 4.52 -19.88 -13.80
N TYR A 14 4.46 -19.56 -15.08
CA TYR A 14 3.22 -19.53 -15.86
C TYR A 14 3.22 -20.66 -16.90
N ARG A 15 2.06 -21.32 -17.08
CA ARG A 15 1.87 -22.24 -18.20
C ARG A 15 1.91 -21.47 -19.51
N LYS A 16 2.55 -22.01 -20.55
CA LYS A 16 2.59 -21.41 -21.89
C LYS A 16 1.20 -21.03 -22.41
N ALA A 17 0.24 -21.97 -22.33
CA ALA A 17 -1.13 -21.74 -22.75
C ALA A 17 -1.82 -20.58 -21.99
N ALA A 18 -1.44 -20.35 -20.72
CA ALA A 18 -1.98 -19.24 -19.93
C ALA A 18 -1.48 -17.89 -20.46
N MET A 19 -0.17 -17.79 -20.73
CA MET A 19 0.45 -16.60 -21.34
C MET A 19 -0.11 -16.30 -22.73
N GLU A 20 -0.29 -17.32 -23.57
CA GLU A 20 -0.87 -17.19 -24.91
C GLU A 20 -2.34 -16.74 -24.83
N SER A 21 -3.13 -17.27 -23.89
CA SER A 21 -4.56 -16.95 -23.76
C SER A 21 -4.85 -15.49 -23.39
N ILE A 22 -3.92 -14.83 -22.69
CA ILE A 22 -4.00 -13.41 -22.36
C ILE A 22 -3.34 -12.54 -23.43
N GLY A 23 -2.68 -13.14 -24.43
CA GLY A 23 -1.89 -12.44 -25.42
C GLY A 23 -0.79 -11.61 -24.77
N ALA A 24 -0.01 -12.23 -23.87
CA ALA A 24 0.97 -11.54 -23.04
C ALA A 24 1.96 -10.71 -23.89
N LYS A 25 2.25 -9.50 -23.41
CA LYS A 25 3.18 -8.55 -24.05
C LYS A 25 4.15 -8.03 -23.00
N PHE A 26 5.24 -7.42 -23.48
CA PHE A 26 6.16 -6.70 -22.61
C PHE A 26 5.42 -5.57 -21.88
N TRP A 27 5.83 -5.32 -20.63
CA TRP A 27 5.24 -4.28 -19.81
C TRP A 27 6.03 -2.98 -20.00
N ASP A 28 5.36 -1.95 -20.52
CA ASP A 28 6.01 -0.70 -20.91
C ASP A 28 6.22 0.28 -19.74
N LEU A 29 5.77 -0.07 -18.53
CA LEU A 29 5.88 0.79 -17.35
C LEU A 29 6.96 0.28 -16.38
N PRO A 30 7.53 1.16 -15.54
CA PRO A 30 8.62 0.75 -14.64
C PRO A 30 8.26 -0.32 -13.59
N THR A 31 6.97 -0.54 -13.32
CA THR A 31 6.48 -1.46 -12.28
C THR A 31 4.98 -1.75 -12.44
N GLY A 32 4.49 -2.79 -11.77
CA GLY A 32 3.08 -3.20 -11.77
C GLY A 32 2.76 -4.29 -12.80
N GLU A 33 3.78 -4.83 -13.47
CA GLU A 33 3.66 -5.93 -14.42
C GLU A 33 3.12 -7.20 -13.76
N ASP A 34 3.54 -7.46 -12.52
CA ASP A 34 3.14 -8.60 -11.70
C ASP A 34 1.64 -8.56 -11.37
N MET A 35 1.14 -7.38 -10.96
CA MET A 35 -0.26 -7.13 -10.71
C MET A 35 -1.09 -7.17 -11.98
N ASP A 36 -0.59 -6.59 -13.08
CA ASP A 36 -1.26 -6.58 -14.38
C ASP A 36 -1.41 -8.00 -14.95
N LEU A 37 -0.31 -8.75 -15.02
CA LEU A 37 -0.32 -10.16 -15.43
C LEU A 37 -1.24 -10.97 -14.54
N SER A 38 -1.16 -10.78 -13.22
CA SER A 38 -2.01 -11.53 -12.30
C SER A 38 -3.49 -11.21 -12.48
N PHE A 39 -3.83 -9.95 -12.75
CA PHE A 39 -5.18 -9.52 -13.05
C PHE A 39 -5.69 -10.14 -14.36
N GLN A 40 -4.93 -10.03 -15.45
CA GLN A 40 -5.31 -10.56 -16.76
C GLN A 40 -5.57 -12.07 -16.73
N HIS A 41 -4.69 -12.84 -16.07
CA HIS A 41 -4.86 -14.29 -15.91
C HIS A 41 -6.17 -14.65 -15.18
N ARG A 42 -6.46 -13.98 -14.05
CA ARG A 42 -7.72 -14.21 -13.33
C ARG A 42 -8.94 -13.81 -14.15
N SER A 43 -8.86 -12.70 -14.88
CA SER A 43 -9.94 -12.27 -15.78
C SER A 43 -10.22 -13.27 -16.90
N LYS A 44 -9.27 -14.15 -17.22
CA LYS A 44 -9.42 -15.28 -18.16
C LYS A 44 -9.75 -16.61 -17.48
N GLY A 45 -10.01 -16.62 -16.16
CA GLY A 45 -10.40 -17.82 -15.42
C GLY A 45 -9.24 -18.70 -14.94
N TRP A 46 -7.98 -18.28 -15.14
CA TRP A 46 -6.83 -19.01 -14.61
C TRP A 46 -6.78 -18.90 -13.09
N LYS A 47 -6.33 -19.99 -12.45
CA LYS A 47 -6.18 -20.08 -11.01
C LYS A 47 -4.70 -19.98 -10.62
N PHE A 48 -4.48 -19.42 -9.45
CA PHE A 48 -3.18 -19.32 -8.81
C PHE A 48 -3.02 -20.45 -7.80
N TYR A 49 -1.85 -21.08 -7.80
CA TYR A 49 -1.46 -22.09 -6.84
C TYR A 49 -0.20 -21.62 -6.13
N PHE A 50 -0.22 -21.62 -4.80
CA PHE A 50 0.93 -21.29 -3.97
C PHE A 50 1.68 -22.58 -3.62
N ALA A 51 2.95 -22.67 -4.03
CA ALA A 51 3.82 -23.79 -3.71
C ALA A 51 4.75 -23.41 -2.54
N PRO A 52 4.49 -23.87 -1.30
CA PRO A 52 5.22 -23.40 -0.11
C PRO A 52 6.71 -23.75 -0.12
N ASP A 53 7.08 -24.81 -0.85
CA ASP A 53 8.47 -25.28 -0.96
C ASP A 53 9.26 -24.57 -2.09
N ALA A 54 8.56 -23.85 -2.99
CA ALA A 54 9.20 -23.08 -4.05
C ALA A 54 9.72 -21.74 -3.50
N LYS A 55 10.94 -21.75 -2.98
CA LYS A 55 11.59 -20.59 -2.34
C LYS A 55 12.76 -20.09 -3.19
N VAL A 56 12.93 -18.78 -3.20
CA VAL A 56 14.08 -18.10 -3.81
C VAL A 56 14.60 -17.04 -2.86
N ASP A 57 15.92 -16.85 -2.85
CA ASP A 57 16.53 -15.79 -2.07
C ASP A 57 16.51 -14.47 -2.83
N HIS A 58 16.17 -13.41 -2.11
CA HIS A 58 16.01 -12.08 -2.67
C HIS A 58 17.07 -11.13 -2.14
N MET A 59 17.78 -10.49 -3.06
CA MET A 59 18.66 -9.38 -2.70
C MET A 59 17.84 -8.14 -2.35
N HIS A 60 17.87 -7.76 -1.08
CA HIS A 60 17.33 -6.48 -0.63
C HIS A 60 18.20 -5.30 -1.10
N ARG A 61 17.64 -4.11 -1.05
CA ARG A 61 18.38 -2.89 -1.40
C ARG A 61 19.47 -2.63 -0.37
N ALA A 62 20.66 -2.28 -0.86
CA ALA A 62 21.85 -2.07 -0.03
C ALA A 62 21.73 -0.89 0.95
N ASP A 63 20.90 0.10 0.63
CA ASP A 63 20.73 1.29 1.45
C ASP A 63 19.28 1.80 1.47
N LEU A 64 18.97 2.63 2.47
CA LEU A 64 17.64 3.20 2.69
C LEU A 64 17.21 4.14 1.56
N LYS A 65 18.13 4.84 0.90
CA LYS A 65 17.79 5.74 -0.22
C LYS A 65 17.32 4.93 -1.43
N ALA A 66 18.00 3.84 -1.76
CA ALA A 66 17.61 2.88 -2.79
C ALA A 66 16.28 2.21 -2.44
N LEU A 67 16.10 1.77 -1.18
CA LEU A 67 14.85 1.19 -0.71
C LEU A 67 13.67 2.16 -0.87
N ARG A 68 13.83 3.40 -0.43
CA ARG A 68 12.79 4.44 -0.54
C ARG A 68 12.42 4.76 -1.99
N ARG A 69 13.38 4.77 -2.91
CA ARG A 69 13.10 4.97 -4.35
C ARG A 69 12.17 3.89 -4.88
N VAL A 70 12.43 2.63 -4.53
CA VAL A 70 11.57 1.50 -4.93
C VAL A 70 10.15 1.66 -4.38
N TRP A 71 10.01 2.03 -3.11
CA TRP A 71 8.69 2.25 -2.51
C TRP A 71 7.90 3.38 -3.18
N VAL A 72 8.57 4.46 -3.61
CA VAL A 72 7.91 5.50 -4.43
C VAL A 72 7.41 4.90 -5.75
N THR A 73 8.24 4.10 -6.41
CA THR A 73 7.89 3.45 -7.68
C THR A 73 6.69 2.50 -7.49
N TYR A 74 6.67 1.67 -6.45
CA TYR A 74 5.54 0.79 -6.15
C TYR A 74 4.23 1.57 -5.97
N GLY A 75 4.25 2.70 -5.25
CA GLY A 75 3.04 3.53 -5.10
C GLY A 75 2.56 4.13 -6.42
N GLN A 76 3.47 4.44 -7.35
CA GLN A 76 3.11 4.95 -8.68
C GLN A 76 2.39 3.90 -9.54
N ALA A 77 2.64 2.61 -9.31
CA ALA A 77 2.06 1.50 -10.08
C ALA A 77 0.52 1.51 -10.05
N HIS A 78 -0.06 1.78 -8.88
CA HIS A 78 -1.50 1.61 -8.66
C HIS A 78 -2.36 2.56 -9.48
N ALA A 79 -1.97 3.84 -9.59
CA ALA A 79 -2.70 4.79 -10.41
C ALA A 79 -2.75 4.33 -11.87
N MET A 80 -1.64 3.79 -12.39
CA MET A 80 -1.56 3.31 -13.78
C MET A 80 -2.45 2.08 -14.01
N LEU A 81 -2.39 1.10 -13.10
CA LEU A 81 -3.20 -0.12 -13.16
C LEU A 81 -4.69 0.16 -13.02
N LEU A 82 -5.07 1.03 -12.09
CA LEU A 82 -6.46 1.48 -11.95
C LEU A 82 -6.92 2.25 -13.18
N ASN A 83 -6.05 3.03 -13.81
CA ASN A 83 -6.42 3.71 -15.05
C ASN A 83 -6.74 2.70 -16.17
N LYS A 84 -5.91 1.65 -16.29
CA LYS A 84 -6.05 0.60 -17.29
C LYS A 84 -7.29 -0.27 -17.08
N HIS A 85 -7.56 -0.69 -15.84
CA HIS A 85 -8.57 -1.73 -15.56
C HIS A 85 -9.89 -1.20 -14.99
N LEU A 86 -9.88 -0.04 -14.32
CA LEU A 86 -11.09 0.50 -13.70
C LEU A 86 -11.89 1.35 -14.70
N LYS A 87 -12.96 0.75 -15.25
CA LYS A 87 -13.85 1.37 -16.25
C LYS A 87 -14.83 2.40 -15.69
N LYS A 88 -15.28 2.24 -14.45
CA LYS A 88 -16.26 3.13 -13.80
C LYS A 88 -15.61 3.94 -12.69
N SER A 89 -15.92 5.23 -12.61
CA SER A 89 -15.41 6.09 -11.55
C SER A 89 -16.05 5.74 -10.21
N ARG A 90 -15.23 5.18 -9.31
CA ARG A 90 -15.61 4.84 -7.94
C ARG A 90 -14.44 5.13 -7.02
N LEU A 91 -14.76 5.57 -5.82
CA LEU A 91 -13.80 5.64 -4.72
C LEU A 91 -14.07 4.47 -3.78
N GLU A 92 -13.01 3.79 -3.37
CA GLU A 92 -13.07 2.74 -2.34
C GLU A 92 -12.31 3.21 -1.10
N ILE A 93 -12.97 3.22 0.06
CA ILE A 93 -12.32 3.47 1.34
C ILE A 93 -12.13 2.11 2.03
N ILE A 94 -10.90 1.79 2.40
CA ILE A 94 -10.51 0.54 3.06
C ILE A 94 -10.09 0.86 4.49
N PHE A 95 -10.82 0.32 5.47
CA PHE A 95 -10.54 0.48 6.89
C PHE A 95 -9.54 -0.60 7.33
N GLN A 96 -8.27 -0.36 7.05
CA GLN A 96 -7.16 -1.30 7.29
C GLN A 96 -6.84 -1.51 8.78
N PHE A 97 -7.21 -0.57 9.64
CA PHE A 97 -7.03 -0.72 11.10
C PHE A 97 -8.05 -1.68 11.74
N LEU A 98 -9.02 -2.17 10.97
CA LEU A 98 -10.02 -3.14 11.42
C LEU A 98 -9.73 -4.52 10.84
N ASP A 99 -10.11 -5.56 11.59
CA ASP A 99 -9.99 -6.94 11.14
C ASP A 99 -10.72 -7.17 9.81
N LYS A 100 -10.12 -8.00 8.95
CA LYS A 100 -10.61 -8.33 7.60
C LYS A 100 -10.64 -7.16 6.61
N ASN A 101 -10.15 -5.97 6.99
CA ASN A 101 -10.06 -4.80 6.12
C ASN A 101 -11.38 -4.49 5.37
N PRO A 102 -12.49 -4.24 6.10
CA PRO A 102 -13.75 -3.90 5.46
C PRO A 102 -13.57 -2.68 4.56
N SER A 103 -14.32 -2.64 3.45
CA SER A 103 -14.25 -1.53 2.52
C SER A 103 -15.63 -1.10 2.05
N ILE A 104 -15.77 0.20 1.81
CA ILE A 104 -16.97 0.82 1.26
C ILE A 104 -16.58 1.42 -0.08
N SER A 105 -17.34 1.10 -1.13
CA SER A 105 -17.13 1.69 -2.46
C SER A 105 -18.38 2.40 -2.94
N PHE A 106 -18.24 3.63 -3.40
CA PHE A 106 -19.33 4.46 -3.89
C PHE A 106 -18.93 5.21 -5.17
N PRO A 107 -19.90 5.62 -6.00
CA PRO A 107 -19.65 6.51 -7.13
C PRO A 107 -19.07 7.84 -6.65
N PHE A 108 -17.99 8.31 -7.27
CA PHE A 108 -17.34 9.57 -6.89
C PHE A 108 -16.69 10.20 -8.14
N PRO A 109 -16.58 11.54 -8.24
CA PRO A 109 -15.98 12.21 -9.41
C PRO A 109 -14.54 11.77 -9.68
N VAL A 110 -13.81 11.44 -8.61
CA VAL A 110 -12.45 10.91 -8.68
C VAL A 110 -12.48 9.40 -8.41
N LYS A 111 -11.84 8.62 -9.29
CA LYS A 111 -11.71 7.18 -9.08
C LYS A 111 -10.44 6.85 -8.29
N GLY A 112 -10.44 5.76 -7.55
CA GLY A 112 -9.27 5.35 -6.78
C GLY A 112 -9.60 4.65 -5.48
N PHE A 113 -8.66 4.69 -4.54
CA PHE A 113 -8.86 4.15 -3.21
C PHE A 113 -8.21 5.00 -2.12
N ILE A 114 -8.71 4.83 -0.90
CA ILE A 114 -8.13 5.38 0.32
C ILE A 114 -7.96 4.26 1.33
N TYR A 115 -6.72 3.93 1.67
CA TYR A 115 -6.45 3.13 2.86
C TYR A 115 -6.44 4.01 4.09
N LEU A 116 -7.24 3.63 5.09
CA LEU A 116 -7.17 4.19 6.42
C LEU A 116 -6.55 3.13 7.34
N GLY A 117 -5.31 3.37 7.76
CA GLY A 117 -4.52 2.43 8.56
C GLY A 117 -3.79 3.15 9.69
N ASN A 118 -3.05 2.41 10.51
CA ASN A 118 -2.40 2.98 11.71
C ASN A 118 -1.46 4.14 11.38
N PHE A 119 -0.69 4.07 10.29
CA PHE A 119 0.12 5.19 9.81
C PHE A 119 -0.73 6.45 9.51
N HIS A 120 -1.88 6.31 8.87
CA HIS A 120 -2.75 7.46 8.58
C HIS A 120 -3.36 8.03 9.85
N LEU A 121 -3.90 7.16 10.69
CA LEU A 121 -4.63 7.55 11.90
C LEU A 121 -3.72 8.23 12.93
N THR A 122 -2.48 7.76 13.11
CA THR A 122 -1.54 8.44 14.02
C THR A 122 -1.26 9.88 13.59
N HIS A 123 -1.13 10.16 12.28
CA HIS A 123 -0.93 11.54 11.79
C HIS A 123 -2.20 12.38 11.83
N ILE A 124 -3.36 11.79 11.51
CA ILE A 124 -4.66 12.49 11.58
C ILE A 124 -4.94 12.93 13.02
N PHE A 125 -4.84 12.02 13.99
CA PHE A 125 -5.05 12.36 15.40
C PHE A 125 -3.95 13.27 15.94
N GLY A 126 -2.71 13.12 15.48
CA GLY A 126 -1.62 14.03 15.86
C GLY A 126 -1.88 15.46 15.38
N PHE A 127 -2.40 15.63 14.17
CA PHE A 127 -2.82 16.93 13.66
C PHE A 127 -4.01 17.50 14.46
N ILE A 128 -5.03 16.68 14.74
CA ILE A 128 -6.19 17.08 15.56
C ILE A 128 -5.74 17.51 16.95
N PHE A 129 -4.79 16.80 17.57
CA PHE A 129 -4.22 17.15 18.87
C PHE A 129 -3.57 18.53 18.87
N ILE A 130 -2.74 18.82 17.88
CA ILE A 130 -2.09 20.14 17.75
C ILE A 130 -3.14 21.23 17.57
N LEU A 131 -4.12 21.01 16.69
CA LEU A 131 -5.19 21.97 16.43
C LEU A 131 -6.05 22.23 17.67
N SER A 132 -6.47 21.18 18.37
CA SER A 132 -7.29 21.30 19.58
C SER A 132 -6.54 21.98 20.72
N LEU A 133 -5.22 21.77 20.81
CA LEU A 133 -4.37 22.42 21.80
C LEU A 133 -4.29 23.94 21.55
N ILE A 134 -4.11 24.35 20.29
CA ILE A 134 -4.11 25.76 19.87
C ILE A 134 -5.46 26.43 20.18
N LEU A 135 -6.57 25.70 19.97
CA LEU A 135 -7.93 26.19 20.21
C LEU A 135 -8.37 26.13 21.68
N GLY A 136 -7.52 25.67 22.61
CA GLY A 136 -7.86 25.57 24.04
C GLY A 136 -8.89 24.48 24.37
N LEU A 137 -9.08 23.49 23.49
CA LEU A 137 -10.06 22.41 23.67
C LEU A 137 -9.44 21.27 24.48
N GLY A 138 -9.37 21.44 25.81
CA GLY A 138 -8.64 20.54 26.72
C GLY A 138 -9.01 19.05 26.59
N LEU A 139 -10.29 18.71 26.72
CA LEU A 139 -10.75 17.31 26.62
C LEU A 139 -10.49 16.72 25.23
N ALA A 140 -10.76 17.48 24.17
CA ALA A 140 -10.51 17.05 22.79
C ALA A 140 -9.02 16.79 22.53
N SER A 141 -8.15 17.63 23.10
CA SER A 141 -6.69 17.47 23.02
C SER A 141 -6.23 16.19 23.70
N LEU A 142 -6.74 15.91 24.91
CA LEU A 142 -6.41 14.66 25.60
C LEU A 142 -6.85 13.42 24.80
N ILE A 143 -8.08 13.44 24.27
CA ILE A 143 -8.61 12.33 23.45
C ILE A 143 -7.73 12.14 22.20
N ALA A 144 -7.41 13.21 21.49
CA ALA A 144 -6.59 13.15 20.28
C ALA A 144 -5.16 12.66 20.58
N LEU A 145 -4.58 13.04 21.72
CA LEU A 145 -3.28 12.55 22.17
C LEU A 145 -3.31 11.04 22.44
N ILE A 146 -4.33 10.56 23.17
CA ILE A 146 -4.50 9.12 23.46
C ILE A 146 -4.64 8.32 22.15
N LEU A 147 -5.46 8.79 21.21
CA LEU A 147 -5.64 8.14 19.92
C LEU A 147 -4.35 8.17 19.08
N THR A 148 -3.61 9.27 19.09
CA THR A 148 -2.30 9.39 18.44
C THR A 148 -1.33 8.34 18.97
N ALA A 149 -1.24 8.20 20.29
CA ALA A 149 -0.39 7.23 20.96
C ALA A 149 -0.83 5.78 20.67
N TYR A 150 -2.13 5.51 20.73
CA TYR A 150 -2.70 4.19 20.41
C TYR A 150 -2.37 3.75 18.99
N PHE A 151 -2.68 4.57 17.97
CA PHE A 151 -2.38 4.22 16.58
C PHE A 151 -0.88 4.24 16.29
N GLY A 152 -0.11 5.09 16.96
CA GLY A 152 1.35 5.08 16.90
C GLY A 152 1.94 3.76 17.39
N TYR A 153 1.48 3.27 18.54
CA TYR A 153 1.87 1.95 19.07
C TYR A 153 1.45 0.83 18.13
N GLN A 154 0.19 0.82 17.67
CA GLN A 154 -0.28 -0.20 16.73
C GLN A 154 0.50 -0.22 15.41
N TYR A 155 1.02 0.93 14.98
CA TYR A 155 1.90 1.04 13.83
C TYR A 155 3.28 0.42 14.08
N ILE A 156 3.91 0.66 15.24
CA ILE A 156 5.29 0.22 15.50
C ILE A 156 5.42 -1.10 16.28
N LYS A 157 4.33 -1.68 16.79
CA LYS A 157 4.41 -2.86 17.69
C LYS A 157 5.22 -4.02 17.13
N TRP A 158 5.18 -4.24 15.81
CA TRP A 158 5.96 -5.29 15.16
C TRP A 158 7.46 -5.02 15.13
N ASN A 159 7.88 -3.75 15.17
CA ASN A 159 9.28 -3.35 15.24
C ASN A 159 9.92 -3.72 16.59
N ILE A 160 9.13 -3.85 17.66
CA ILE A 160 9.59 -4.31 18.98
C ILE A 160 10.10 -5.76 18.90
N GLY A 161 9.49 -6.57 18.02
CA GLY A 161 9.89 -7.95 17.77
C GLY A 161 11.17 -8.11 16.94
N MET A 162 11.65 -7.05 16.26
CA MET A 162 12.77 -7.15 15.32
C MET A 162 14.14 -7.22 16.01
N GLU A 163 15.09 -7.89 15.37
CA GLU A 163 16.49 -7.98 15.80
C GLU A 163 17.44 -7.19 14.88
N PRO A 164 18.56 -6.67 15.41
CA PRO A 164 18.87 -6.55 16.84
C PRO A 164 17.98 -5.53 17.59
N LYS A 165 17.62 -5.83 18.85
CA LYS A 165 16.79 -4.96 19.71
C LYS A 165 17.32 -3.53 19.88
N ASN A 166 18.65 -3.36 19.95
CA ASN A 166 19.27 -2.04 20.10
C ASN A 166 19.09 -1.12 18.88
N LYS A 167 18.52 -1.62 17.78
CA LYS A 167 18.20 -0.85 16.57
C LYS A 167 16.71 -0.52 16.42
N LEU A 168 15.91 -0.61 17.48
CA LEU A 168 14.47 -0.31 17.45
C LEU A 168 14.13 1.00 16.73
N LEU A 169 14.80 2.11 17.08
CA LEU A 169 14.56 3.40 16.43
C LEU A 169 14.93 3.38 14.94
N THR A 170 15.95 2.62 14.55
CA THR A 170 16.30 2.41 13.15
C THR A 170 15.19 1.66 12.41
N TRP A 171 14.61 0.61 13.01
CA TRP A 171 13.49 -0.12 12.43
C TRP A 171 12.27 0.76 12.25
N CYS A 172 11.90 1.52 13.28
CA CYS A 172 10.80 2.48 13.21
C CYS A 172 11.04 3.53 12.12
N LYS A 173 12.26 4.06 12.02
CA LYS A 173 12.65 5.03 10.99
C LYS A 173 12.54 4.46 9.58
N ILE A 174 13.06 3.25 9.35
CA ILE A 174 12.98 2.58 8.04
C ILE A 174 11.52 2.41 7.66
N LYS A 175 10.72 1.81 8.55
CA LYS A 175 9.29 1.56 8.34
C LYS A 175 8.53 2.84 7.99
N TYR A 176 8.70 3.88 8.81
CA TYR A 176 8.08 5.19 8.61
C TYR A 176 8.43 5.78 7.25
N LEU A 177 9.73 5.82 6.92
CA LEU A 177 10.20 6.44 5.68
C LEU A 177 9.81 5.65 4.43
N THR A 178 9.69 4.32 4.53
CA THR A 178 9.17 3.49 3.44
C THR A 178 7.67 3.69 3.23
N ASN A 179 6.87 3.77 4.30
CA ASN A 179 5.43 4.02 4.19
C ASN A 179 5.15 5.43 3.65
N LEU A 180 5.92 6.42 4.10
CA LEU A 180 5.86 7.78 3.56
C LEU A 180 6.25 7.81 2.07
N SER A 181 7.31 7.09 1.69
CA SER A 181 7.72 6.98 0.28
C SER A 181 6.63 6.34 -0.58
N PHE A 182 5.97 5.30 -0.08
CA PHE A 182 4.86 4.65 -0.78
C PHE A 182 3.67 5.59 -0.98
N MET A 183 3.28 6.30 0.08
CA MET A 183 2.25 7.35 0.04
C MET A 183 2.57 8.45 -0.98
N ILE A 184 3.81 8.94 -0.99
CA ILE A 184 4.27 9.92 -1.99
C ILE A 184 4.14 9.34 -3.40
N GLY A 185 4.48 8.07 -3.59
CA GLY A 185 4.31 7.35 -4.86
C GLY A 185 2.86 7.36 -5.36
N GLY A 186 1.92 6.96 -4.50
CA GLY A 186 0.48 6.92 -4.82
C GLY A 186 -0.08 8.30 -5.19
N LEU A 187 0.30 9.33 -4.43
CA LEU A 187 -0.16 10.70 -4.68
C LEU A 187 0.45 11.33 -5.94
N LYS A 188 1.68 10.95 -6.34
CA LYS A 188 2.31 11.45 -7.57
C LYS A 188 1.49 11.10 -8.83
N GLY A 189 0.81 9.96 -8.83
CA GLY A 189 -0.04 9.53 -9.94
C GLY A 189 -1.28 10.41 -10.14
N PHE A 190 -1.72 11.12 -9.10
CA PHE A 190 -2.97 11.89 -9.12
C PHE A 190 -2.99 12.99 -10.20
N LYS A 191 -1.91 13.77 -10.33
CA LYS A 191 -1.85 14.88 -11.30
C LYS A 191 -2.02 14.39 -12.74
N LYS A 192 -1.40 13.24 -13.08
CA LYS A 192 -1.38 12.68 -14.43
C LYS A 192 -2.64 11.88 -14.77
N HIS A 193 -3.12 11.04 -13.86
CA HIS A 193 -4.20 10.09 -14.14
C HIS A 193 -5.56 10.51 -13.56
N LYS A 194 -5.60 11.53 -12.69
CA LYS A 194 -6.79 11.92 -11.91
C LYS A 194 -7.35 10.74 -11.08
N ILE A 195 -6.43 9.93 -10.55
CA ILE A 195 -6.74 8.76 -9.72
C ILE A 195 -6.13 8.98 -8.35
N LEU A 196 -6.98 8.93 -7.31
CA LEU A 196 -6.54 9.10 -5.93
C LEU A 196 -6.09 7.77 -5.35
N CYS A 197 -4.81 7.65 -5.00
CA CYS A 197 -4.25 6.47 -4.33
C CYS A 197 -3.64 6.92 -3.00
N VAL A 198 -4.37 6.74 -1.90
CA VAL A 198 -3.81 6.80 -0.54
C VAL A 198 -3.46 5.36 -0.17
N GLU A 199 -2.17 5.07 -0.19
CA GLU A 199 -1.60 3.73 -0.10
C GLU A 199 -1.75 3.08 1.29
N PRO A 200 -1.72 1.74 1.39
CA PRO A 200 -1.75 1.01 2.66
C PRO A 200 -0.69 1.45 3.68
N SER A 201 -1.04 1.25 4.96
CA SER A 201 -0.09 1.19 6.08
C SER A 201 0.48 -0.23 6.19
N PHE A 202 1.79 -0.40 6.20
CA PHE A 202 2.46 -1.65 6.53
C PHE A 202 3.34 -1.46 7.77
#